data_AF-A0A852CQP3-F1
#
_entry.id   AF-A0A852CQP3-F1
#
_cell.length_a   1.000
_cell.length_b   1.000
_cell.length_c   1.000
_cell.angle_alpha   90.00
_cell.angle_beta   90.00
_cell.angle_gamma   90.00
#
_symmetry.space_group_name_H-M   'P 1'
#
loop_
_entity.id
_entity.type
_entity.pdbx_description
1 polymer ?
#
loop_
_entity_poly.entity_id
_entity_poly.type
_entity_poly.pdbx_seq_one_letter_code
_entity_poly.pdbx_strand_id
1 'polypeptide(L)'
;VLQGYAAEMDNPLMAHLISPELQNKKDILFGNMEEIYHFHNRIFLRELENYVEYPELVGRCFLDQMEDFQIYEKYCQNKPRSESLWRQFSDSVFFQECQRKLEHKLSLDSYLLKPVQRITKYQLLLKEMLKYSKNCEGAEDLQEALTSILGILKAVNDSMHQIAITGYDGNLNELGKLLMQGSFNVWTDHKKGHSKVKDLARFKPMQRHLFLHEKAVLFCKKREENGEGYEKAPSYSYKHSLNMAAVGITENVKGDAKKFEIWYNAREEVYIIQAPTPEVKATWVNEIRKVLT
;
A
#
# COMPACT_ATOMS: atom_id res chain seq x y z
N VAL A 1 9.62 21.64 -8.92
CA VAL A 1 8.34 21.34 -8.21
C VAL A 1 8.28 22.06 -6.88
N LEU A 2 9.11 21.68 -5.90
CA LEU A 2 9.08 22.30 -4.57
C LEU A 2 9.32 23.82 -4.62
N GLN A 3 10.38 24.26 -5.31
CA GLN A 3 10.65 25.70 -5.46
C GLN A 3 9.60 26.39 -6.35
N GLY A 4 9.51 26.01 -7.62
CA GLY A 4 8.65 26.73 -8.57
C GLY A 4 7.14 26.49 -8.50
N TYR A 5 6.63 25.71 -7.54
CA TYR A 5 5.19 25.61 -7.27
C TYR A 5 4.92 25.70 -5.77
N ALA A 6 5.48 24.80 -4.95
CA ALA A 6 5.14 24.74 -3.53
C ALA A 6 5.58 26.01 -2.78
N ALA A 7 6.78 26.53 -3.03
CA ALA A 7 7.24 27.78 -2.44
C ALA A 7 6.53 29.00 -3.04
N GLU A 8 6.18 28.94 -4.33
CA GLU A 8 5.40 30.01 -4.99
C GLU A 8 3.99 30.18 -4.40
N MET A 9 3.42 29.16 -3.77
CA MET A 9 2.13 29.28 -3.06
C MET A 9 2.20 30.26 -1.87
N ASP A 10 3.39 30.51 -1.34
CA ASP A 10 3.65 31.43 -0.23
C ASP A 10 4.32 32.73 -0.70
N ASN A 11 4.57 32.88 -1.99
CA ASN A 11 5.21 34.06 -2.56
C ASN A 11 4.21 35.24 -2.58
N PRO A 12 4.46 36.36 -1.89
CA PRO A 12 3.56 37.51 -1.87
C PRO A 12 3.25 38.08 -3.27
N LEU A 13 4.18 37.93 -4.22
CA LEU A 13 3.99 38.36 -5.60
C LEU A 13 2.98 37.48 -6.36
N MET A 14 2.78 36.23 -5.92
CA MET A 14 1.85 35.28 -6.51
C MET A 14 0.52 35.18 -5.75
N ALA A 15 0.42 35.80 -4.57
CA ALA A 15 -0.73 35.70 -3.68
C ALA A 15 -2.07 36.08 -4.33
N HIS A 16 -2.05 37.00 -5.31
CA HIS A 16 -3.25 37.42 -6.04
C HIS A 16 -3.77 36.38 -7.05
N LEU A 17 -2.99 35.33 -7.36
CA LEU A 17 -3.34 34.27 -8.32
C LEU A 17 -3.85 32.99 -7.66
N ILE A 18 -3.68 32.86 -6.34
CA ILE A 18 -4.00 31.66 -5.56
C ILE A 18 -5.16 31.94 -4.60
N SER A 19 -6.12 31.02 -4.53
CA SER A 19 -7.20 31.11 -3.54
C SER A 19 -6.69 30.66 -2.16
N PRO A 20 -7.20 31.23 -1.05
CA PRO A 20 -6.86 30.77 0.30
C PRO A 20 -7.16 29.29 0.52
N GLU A 21 -8.22 28.77 -0.12
CA GLU A 21 -8.57 27.35 -0.06
C GLU A 21 -7.46 26.47 -0.65
N LEU A 22 -6.91 26.84 -1.81
CA LEU A 22 -5.81 26.10 -2.43
C LEU A 22 -4.53 26.24 -1.60
N GLN A 23 -4.24 27.46 -1.13
CA GLN A 23 -3.05 27.75 -0.31
C GLN A 23 -3.01 26.87 0.96
N ASN A 24 -4.14 26.80 1.68
CA ASN A 24 -4.26 26.02 2.91
C ASN A 24 -4.21 24.49 2.69
N LYS A 25 -4.25 24.02 1.44
CA LYS A 25 -4.20 22.59 1.08
C LYS A 25 -2.87 22.20 0.43
N LYS A 26 -1.81 23.02 0.59
CA LYS A 26 -0.44 22.73 0.12
C LYS A 26 0.06 21.35 0.54
N ASP A 27 -0.08 20.99 1.81
CA ASP A 27 0.38 19.69 2.32
C ASP A 27 -0.38 18.50 1.72
N ILE A 28 -1.66 18.70 1.35
CA ILE A 28 -2.44 17.69 0.63
C ILE A 28 -1.95 17.59 -0.82
N LEU A 29 -1.66 18.72 -1.47
CA LEU A 29 -1.23 18.73 -2.87
C LEU A 29 0.13 18.05 -3.05
N PHE A 30 1.12 18.37 -2.20
CA PHE A 30 2.49 17.85 -2.33
C PHE A 30 2.79 16.66 -1.43
N GLY A 31 1.92 16.32 -0.46
CA GLY A 31 2.21 15.29 0.53
C GLY A 31 3.54 15.58 1.25
N ASN A 32 4.33 14.53 1.45
CA ASN A 32 5.70 14.63 1.96
C ASN A 32 6.77 14.63 0.84
N MET A 33 6.50 15.26 -0.31
CA MET A 33 7.48 15.31 -1.41
C MET A 33 8.82 15.95 -1.00
N GLU A 34 8.80 16.92 -0.08
CA GLU A 34 10.02 17.55 0.42
C GLU A 34 10.91 16.59 1.23
N GLU A 35 10.30 15.73 2.04
CA GLU A 35 10.97 14.64 2.77
C GLU A 35 11.63 13.66 1.79
N ILE A 36 10.90 13.22 0.76
CA ILE A 36 11.41 12.36 -0.32
C ILE A 36 12.58 13.03 -1.06
N TYR A 37 12.43 14.32 -1.39
CA TYR A 37 13.49 15.08 -2.03
C TYR A 37 14.75 15.12 -1.16
N HIS A 38 14.62 15.42 0.14
CA HIS A 38 15.76 15.49 1.04
C HIS A 38 16.48 14.16 1.20
N PHE A 39 15.74 13.06 1.40
CA PHE A 39 16.33 11.72 1.44
C PHE A 39 17.17 11.45 0.19
N HIS A 40 16.59 11.62 -1.00
CA HIS A 40 17.30 11.33 -2.24
C HIS A 40 18.46 12.30 -2.50
N ASN A 41 18.27 13.59 -2.27
CA ASN A 41 19.27 14.61 -2.59
C ASN A 41 20.45 14.62 -1.61
N ARG A 42 20.23 14.29 -0.33
CA ARG A 42 21.25 14.38 0.70
C ARG A 42 21.94 13.05 0.99
N ILE A 43 21.22 11.93 0.80
CA ILE A 43 21.70 10.60 1.18
C ILE A 43 21.75 9.71 -0.06
N PHE A 44 20.60 9.27 -0.57
CA PHE A 44 20.54 8.15 -1.50
C PHE A 44 21.31 8.37 -2.81
N LEU A 45 21.28 9.57 -3.39
CA LEU A 45 22.05 9.87 -4.60
C LEU A 45 23.56 9.73 -4.36
N ARG A 46 24.07 10.24 -3.24
CA ARG A 46 25.49 10.17 -2.90
C ARG A 46 25.92 8.73 -2.65
N GLU A 47 25.09 7.98 -1.93
CA GLU A 47 25.35 6.56 -1.72
C GLU A 47 25.37 5.78 -3.03
N LEU A 48 24.43 6.04 -3.96
CA LEU A 48 24.48 5.43 -5.30
C LEU A 48 25.76 5.78 -6.07
N GLU A 49 26.23 7.02 -5.99
CA GLU A 49 27.47 7.47 -6.66
C GLU A 49 28.72 6.72 -6.16
N ASN A 50 28.72 6.25 -4.91
CA ASN A 50 29.81 5.43 -4.36
C ASN A 50 29.95 4.05 -5.02
N TYR A 51 28.91 3.57 -5.72
CA TYR A 51 28.89 2.25 -6.37
C TYR A 51 29.12 2.30 -7.89
N VAL A 52 29.52 3.44 -8.46
CA VAL A 52 29.71 3.58 -9.92
C VAL A 52 30.75 2.60 -10.46
N GLU A 53 31.86 2.40 -9.75
CA GLU A 53 32.94 1.49 -10.15
C GLU A 53 32.65 0.01 -9.82
N TYR A 54 31.70 -0.25 -8.91
CA TYR A 54 31.33 -1.59 -8.44
C TYR A 54 29.79 -1.75 -8.39
N PRO A 55 29.11 -1.67 -9.55
CA PRO A 55 27.64 -1.60 -9.62
C PRO A 55 26.95 -2.85 -9.06
N GLU A 56 27.61 -4.00 -9.03
CA GLU A 56 27.11 -5.23 -8.43
C GLU A 56 26.89 -5.14 -6.91
N LEU A 57 27.59 -4.22 -6.23
CA LEU A 57 27.46 -4.03 -4.78
C LEU A 57 26.34 -3.04 -4.41
N VAL A 58 25.67 -2.43 -5.39
CA VAL A 58 24.63 -1.41 -5.15
C VAL A 58 23.45 -1.96 -4.35
N GLY A 59 23.26 -3.28 -4.26
CA GLY A 59 22.28 -3.89 -3.35
C GLY A 59 22.44 -3.42 -1.91
N ARG A 60 23.68 -3.28 -1.43
CA ARG A 60 24.00 -2.82 -0.07
C ARG A 60 23.46 -1.41 0.20
N CYS A 61 23.61 -0.49 -0.76
CA CYS A 61 23.06 0.87 -0.71
C CYS A 61 21.55 0.88 -0.43
N PHE A 62 20.79 -0.06 -1.02
CA PHE A 62 19.37 -0.17 -0.75
C PHE A 62 19.12 -0.71 0.66
N LEU A 63 19.79 -1.80 1.03
CA LEU A 63 19.60 -2.45 2.33
C LEU A 63 19.85 -1.50 3.51
N ASP A 64 20.91 -0.68 3.42
CA ASP A 64 21.26 0.30 4.45
C ASP A 64 20.22 1.42 4.63
N GLN A 65 19.33 1.62 3.65
CA GLN A 65 18.38 2.74 3.58
C GLN A 65 16.92 2.28 3.62
N MET A 66 16.65 1.01 3.98
CA MET A 66 15.30 0.43 3.94
C MET A 66 14.26 1.14 4.83
N GLU A 67 14.69 1.68 5.96
CA GLU A 67 13.82 2.46 6.84
C GLU A 67 13.47 3.80 6.20
N ASP A 68 14.42 4.47 5.55
CA ASP A 68 14.18 5.74 4.88
C ASP A 68 13.19 5.61 3.72
N PHE A 69 13.13 4.45 3.04
CA PHE A 69 12.14 4.22 1.99
C PHE A 69 10.68 4.17 2.49
N GLN A 70 10.43 4.03 3.81
CA GLN A 70 9.06 4.01 4.35
C GLN A 70 8.31 5.34 4.10
N ILE A 71 9.02 6.45 3.87
CA ILE A 71 8.43 7.76 3.53
C ILE A 71 7.54 7.71 2.27
N TYR A 72 7.75 6.71 1.39
CA TYR A 72 6.93 6.52 0.19
C TYR A 72 5.51 6.04 0.51
N GLU A 73 5.29 5.35 1.63
CA GLU A 73 3.95 4.93 2.07
C GLU A 73 3.06 6.15 2.32
N LYS A 74 3.56 7.10 3.10
CA LYS A 74 2.88 8.37 3.39
C LYS A 74 2.53 9.15 2.11
N TYR A 75 3.46 9.19 1.15
CA TYR A 75 3.22 9.86 -0.13
C TYR A 75 2.11 9.19 -0.93
N CYS A 76 2.19 7.87 -1.07
CA CYS A 76 1.24 7.08 -1.85
C CYS A 76 -0.17 7.10 -1.24
N GLN A 77 -0.30 7.02 0.09
CA GLN A 77 -1.58 7.17 0.79
C GLN A 77 -2.20 8.55 0.56
N ASN A 78 -1.38 9.61 0.47
CA ASN A 78 -1.86 10.95 0.19
C ASN A 78 -2.22 11.16 -1.30
N LYS A 79 -1.63 10.40 -2.22
CA LYS A 79 -1.75 10.64 -3.67
C LYS A 79 -3.20 10.73 -4.18
N PRO A 80 -4.17 9.88 -3.77
CA PRO A 80 -5.57 10.03 -4.20
C PRO A 80 -6.20 11.36 -3.76
N ARG A 81 -5.87 11.85 -2.56
CA ARG A 81 -6.35 13.14 -2.04
C ARG A 81 -5.74 14.30 -2.82
N SER A 82 -4.43 14.23 -3.10
CA SER A 82 -3.73 15.16 -3.99
C SER A 82 -4.37 15.21 -5.39
N GLU A 83 -4.71 14.05 -5.97
CA GLU A 83 -5.38 14.00 -7.27
C GLU A 83 -6.80 14.58 -7.25
N SER A 84 -7.58 14.29 -6.21
CA SER A 84 -8.92 14.87 -6.04
C SER A 84 -8.85 16.39 -5.94
N LEU A 85 -7.87 16.91 -5.18
CA LEU A 85 -7.61 18.33 -5.09
C LEU A 85 -7.16 18.92 -6.44
N TRP A 86 -6.23 18.27 -7.13
CA TRP A 86 -5.77 18.71 -8.45
C TRP A 86 -6.92 18.83 -9.44
N ARG A 87 -7.86 17.88 -9.48
CA ARG A 87 -9.05 17.95 -10.36
C ARG A 87 -9.93 19.17 -10.11
N GLN A 88 -9.95 19.69 -8.89
CA GLN A 88 -10.74 20.88 -8.54
C GLN A 88 -10.03 22.19 -8.92
N PHE A 89 -8.70 22.18 -8.96
CA PHE A 89 -7.88 23.40 -9.08
C PHE A 89 -6.93 23.41 -10.27
N SER A 90 -6.95 22.41 -11.16
CA SER A 90 -6.00 22.28 -12.28
C SER A 90 -5.99 23.49 -13.21
N ASP A 91 -7.15 24.14 -13.36
CA ASP A 91 -7.33 25.31 -14.24
C ASP A 91 -6.97 26.63 -13.54
N SER A 92 -6.48 26.59 -12.29
CA SER A 92 -6.06 27.79 -11.56
C SER A 92 -4.96 28.55 -12.30
N VAL A 93 -5.14 29.86 -12.42
CA VAL A 93 -4.16 30.78 -13.04
C VAL A 93 -2.81 30.71 -12.34
N PHE A 94 -2.79 30.45 -11.03
CA PHE A 94 -1.55 30.22 -10.27
C PHE A 94 -0.68 29.12 -10.89
N PHE A 95 -1.26 27.95 -11.19
CA PHE A 95 -0.51 26.83 -11.76
C PHE A 95 -0.05 27.09 -13.18
N GLN A 96 -0.87 27.77 -13.99
CA GLN A 96 -0.51 28.17 -15.35
C GLN A 96 0.70 29.12 -15.35
N GLU A 97 0.70 30.11 -14.45
CA GLU A 97 1.81 31.07 -14.33
C GLU A 97 3.08 30.39 -13.80
N CYS A 98 2.98 29.51 -12.80
CA CYS A 98 4.12 28.72 -12.33
C CYS A 98 4.70 27.84 -13.45
N GLN A 99 3.84 27.17 -14.21
CA GLN A 99 4.25 26.33 -15.34
C GLN A 99 4.95 27.14 -16.43
N ARG A 100 4.44 28.34 -16.73
CA ARG A 100 5.04 29.28 -17.70
C ARG A 100 6.42 29.76 -17.23
N LYS A 101 6.55 30.21 -15.98
CA LYS A 101 7.84 30.65 -15.40
C LYS A 101 8.90 29.55 -15.41
N LEU A 102 8.48 28.29 -15.26
CA LEU A 102 9.37 27.12 -15.29
C LEU A 102 9.59 26.55 -16.70
N GLU A 103 8.90 27.08 -17.72
CA GLU A 103 8.92 26.57 -19.10
C GLU A 103 8.60 25.07 -19.19
N HIS A 104 7.75 24.60 -18.28
CA HIS A 104 7.38 23.19 -18.20
C HIS A 104 6.39 22.79 -19.30
N LYS A 105 6.74 21.75 -20.07
CA LYS A 105 5.84 21.16 -21.08
C LYS A 105 4.71 20.32 -20.48
N LEU A 106 4.93 19.78 -19.29
CA LEU A 106 3.97 18.96 -18.56
C LEU A 106 3.37 19.75 -17.39
N SER A 107 2.12 19.46 -17.06
CA SER A 107 1.44 20.00 -15.89
C SER A 107 2.01 19.45 -14.58
N LEU A 108 1.71 20.13 -13.46
CA LEU A 108 2.23 19.78 -12.13
C LEU A 108 1.92 18.33 -11.73
N ASP A 109 0.72 17.81 -12.02
CA ASP A 109 0.31 16.44 -11.66
C ASP A 109 1.24 15.36 -12.24
N SER A 110 1.79 15.59 -13.44
CA SER A 110 2.79 14.70 -14.05
C SER A 110 4.05 14.61 -13.19
N TYR A 111 4.44 15.70 -12.53
CA TYR A 111 5.56 15.71 -11.59
C TYR A 111 5.17 15.14 -10.22
N LEU A 112 3.94 15.35 -9.76
CA LEU A 112 3.40 14.71 -8.55
C LEU A 112 3.31 13.19 -8.68
N LEU A 113 3.32 12.64 -9.89
CA LEU A 113 3.38 11.19 -10.11
C LEU A 113 4.80 10.61 -9.99
N LYS A 114 5.85 11.45 -10.04
CA LYS A 114 7.24 10.99 -10.08
C LYS A 114 7.65 10.14 -8.87
N PRO A 115 7.27 10.42 -7.61
CA PRO A 115 7.64 9.53 -6.51
C PRO A 115 7.04 8.12 -6.66
N VAL A 116 5.76 8.02 -7.01
CA VAL A 116 5.10 6.72 -7.27
C VAL A 116 5.80 5.96 -8.41
N GLN A 117 6.16 6.66 -9.48
CA GLN A 117 6.93 6.07 -10.58
C GLN A 117 8.33 5.65 -10.12
N ARG A 118 9.01 6.45 -9.29
CA ARG A 118 10.39 6.18 -8.89
C ARG A 118 10.49 4.92 -8.04
N ILE A 119 9.64 4.79 -7.01
CA ILE A 119 9.66 3.61 -6.14
C ILE A 119 9.35 2.31 -6.91
N THR A 120 8.45 2.37 -7.90
CA THR A 120 8.11 1.22 -8.75
C THR A 120 9.18 0.87 -9.79
N LYS A 121 10.12 1.79 -10.09
CA LYS A 121 11.27 1.52 -10.97
C LYS A 121 12.41 0.80 -10.26
N TYR A 122 12.62 1.00 -8.96
CA TYR A 122 13.77 0.42 -8.27
C TYR A 122 13.81 -1.12 -8.35
N GLN A 123 12.68 -1.81 -8.18
CA GLN A 123 12.64 -3.27 -8.36
C GLN A 123 13.00 -3.70 -9.79
N LEU A 124 12.64 -2.93 -10.82
CA LEU A 124 13.01 -3.24 -12.21
C LEU A 124 14.51 -3.09 -12.41
N LEU A 125 15.10 -2.03 -11.87
CA LEU A 125 16.53 -1.75 -11.98
C LEU A 125 17.37 -2.77 -11.22
N LEU A 126 16.98 -3.11 -9.98
CA LEU A 126 17.64 -4.15 -9.19
C LEU A 126 17.54 -5.52 -9.85
N LYS A 127 16.37 -5.85 -10.42
CA LYS A 127 16.18 -7.09 -11.19
C LYS A 127 17.07 -7.13 -12.43
N GLU A 128 17.22 -6.01 -13.14
CA GLU A 128 18.09 -5.93 -14.31
C GLU A 128 19.57 -6.02 -13.90
N MET A 129 19.97 -5.40 -12.79
CA MET A 129 21.34 -5.52 -12.25
C MET A 129 21.65 -6.98 -11.87
N LEU A 130 20.77 -7.60 -11.08
CA LEU A 130 20.91 -9.00 -10.65
C LEU A 130 21.03 -9.98 -11.83
N LYS A 131 20.32 -9.72 -12.93
CA LYS A 131 20.40 -10.53 -14.15
C LYS A 131 21.83 -10.59 -14.71
N TYR A 132 22.61 -9.53 -14.60
CA TYR A 132 23.99 -9.45 -15.07
C TYR A 132 25.04 -9.76 -13.98
N SER A 133 24.65 -9.75 -12.70
CA SER A 133 25.56 -9.94 -11.57
C SER A 133 25.45 -11.29 -10.86
N LYS A 134 24.81 -12.31 -11.46
CA LYS A 134 24.51 -13.60 -10.80
C LYS A 134 25.71 -14.34 -10.17
N ASN A 135 26.91 -14.15 -10.72
CA ASN A 135 28.15 -14.79 -10.27
C ASN A 135 29.12 -13.80 -9.60
N CYS A 136 28.64 -12.60 -9.27
CA CYS A 136 29.42 -11.56 -8.61
C CYS A 136 29.24 -11.65 -7.09
N GLU A 137 30.17 -11.06 -6.34
CA GLU A 137 30.12 -11.02 -4.87
C GLU A 137 28.80 -10.41 -4.35
N GLY A 138 28.28 -9.36 -4.99
CA GLY A 138 27.07 -8.66 -4.57
C GLY A 138 25.73 -9.30 -5.00
N ALA A 139 25.74 -10.51 -5.57
CA ALA A 139 24.52 -11.15 -6.09
C ALA A 139 23.46 -11.38 -4.99
N GLU A 140 23.89 -11.82 -3.81
CA GLU A 140 23.01 -12.07 -2.67
C GLU A 140 22.40 -10.76 -2.16
N ASP A 141 23.21 -9.72 -1.96
CA ASP A 141 22.76 -8.39 -1.55
C ASP A 141 21.76 -7.78 -2.55
N LEU A 142 22.00 -7.95 -3.85
CA LEU A 142 21.06 -7.51 -4.89
C LEU A 142 19.72 -8.26 -4.83
N GLN A 143 19.75 -9.57 -4.59
CA GLN A 143 18.54 -10.38 -4.46
C GLN A 143 17.75 -10.02 -3.19
N GLU A 144 18.45 -9.76 -2.09
CA GLU A 144 17.84 -9.28 -0.85
C GLU A 144 17.24 -7.89 -1.03
N ALA A 145 17.99 -6.94 -1.58
CA ALA A 145 17.51 -5.58 -1.88
C ALA A 145 16.27 -5.59 -2.79
N LEU A 146 16.26 -6.44 -3.83
CA LEU A 146 15.10 -6.62 -4.70
C LEU A 146 13.88 -7.10 -3.90
N THR A 147 14.07 -8.09 -3.04
CA THR A 147 13.02 -8.65 -2.18
C THR A 147 12.48 -7.58 -1.21
N SER A 148 13.36 -6.79 -0.61
CA SER A 148 12.99 -5.73 0.33
C SER A 148 12.23 -4.58 -0.34
N ILE A 149 12.66 -4.13 -1.53
CA ILE A 149 11.91 -3.13 -2.31
C ILE A 149 10.55 -3.67 -2.77
N LEU A 150 10.46 -4.93 -3.19
CA LEU A 150 9.17 -5.56 -3.49
C LEU A 150 8.29 -5.63 -2.23
N GLY A 151 8.87 -5.87 -1.06
CA GLY A 151 8.21 -5.81 0.24
C GLY A 151 7.63 -4.43 0.54
N ILE A 152 8.38 -3.36 0.31
CA ILE A 152 7.90 -1.98 0.45
C ILE A 152 6.74 -1.72 -0.52
N LEU A 153 6.88 -2.07 -1.80
CA LEU A 153 5.81 -1.87 -2.79
C LEU A 153 4.52 -2.62 -2.40
N LYS A 154 4.66 -3.84 -1.87
CA LYS A 154 3.53 -4.61 -1.34
C LYS A 154 2.92 -3.91 -0.13
N ALA A 155 3.72 -3.47 0.85
CA ALA A 155 3.23 -2.79 2.05
C ALA A 155 2.47 -1.51 1.69
N VAL A 156 3.03 -0.68 0.80
CA VAL A 156 2.37 0.53 0.29
C VAL A 156 1.04 0.19 -0.37
N ASN A 157 1.01 -0.81 -1.25
CA ASN A 157 -0.23 -1.23 -1.91
C ASN A 157 -1.28 -1.74 -0.91
N ASP A 158 -0.87 -2.54 0.07
CA ASP A 158 -1.76 -3.08 1.09
C ASP A 158 -2.32 -1.96 1.97
N SER A 159 -1.49 -0.99 2.31
CA SER A 159 -1.86 0.21 3.05
C SER A 159 -2.91 1.06 2.32
N MET A 160 -2.84 1.14 0.98
CA MET A 160 -3.89 1.78 0.18
C MET A 160 -5.26 1.10 0.33
N HIS A 161 -5.29 -0.22 0.54
CA HIS A 161 -6.54 -0.94 0.77
C HIS A 161 -7.05 -0.73 2.20
N GLN A 162 -6.14 -0.62 3.17
CA GLN A 162 -6.47 -0.40 4.58
C GLN A 162 -7.17 0.93 4.81
N ILE A 163 -6.67 2.02 4.21
CA ILE A 163 -7.29 3.35 4.34
C ILE A 163 -8.69 3.42 3.70
N ALA A 164 -9.03 2.47 2.83
CA ALA A 164 -10.35 2.36 2.21
C ALA A 164 -11.35 1.55 3.07
N ILE A 165 -10.96 1.10 4.27
CA ILE A 165 -11.86 0.46 5.22
C ILE A 165 -12.80 1.51 5.84
N THR A 166 -14.10 1.21 5.85
CA THR A 166 -15.16 2.06 6.41
C THR A 166 -15.96 1.29 7.47
N GLY A 167 -16.44 2.01 8.48
CA GLY A 167 -17.30 1.46 9.54
C GLY A 167 -16.60 0.59 10.58
N TYR A 168 -15.27 0.69 10.69
CA TYR A 168 -14.53 0.13 11.81
C TYR A 168 -14.56 1.12 12.99
N ASP A 169 -15.10 0.70 14.12
CA ASP A 169 -15.23 1.52 15.33
C ASP A 169 -14.03 1.26 16.25
N GLY A 170 -12.91 1.89 15.90
CA GLY A 170 -11.63 1.72 16.59
C GLY A 170 -10.47 2.29 15.77
N ASN A 171 -9.27 2.22 16.33
CA ASN A 171 -8.06 2.67 15.65
C ASN A 171 -7.35 1.49 14.97
N LEU A 172 -7.33 1.46 13.63
CA LEU A 172 -6.68 0.39 12.86
C LEU A 172 -5.18 0.25 13.19
N ASN A 173 -4.53 1.32 13.66
CA ASN A 173 -3.12 1.26 14.06
C ASN A 173 -2.88 0.41 15.32
N GLU A 174 -3.89 0.22 16.16
CA GLU A 174 -3.78 -0.59 17.38
C GLU A 174 -3.69 -2.09 17.07
N LEU A 175 -4.12 -2.50 15.87
CA LEU A 175 -4.07 -3.88 15.37
C LEU A 175 -2.65 -4.35 15.02
N GLY A 176 -1.68 -3.43 15.01
CA GLY A 176 -0.32 -3.69 14.55
C GLY A 176 -0.20 -3.64 13.03
N LYS A 177 0.99 -4.02 12.53
CA LYS A 177 1.33 -3.96 11.11
C LYS A 177 0.33 -4.76 10.27
N LEU A 178 -0.11 -4.18 9.14
CA LEU A 178 -0.83 -4.93 8.11
C LEU A 178 0.16 -5.84 7.38
N LEU A 179 -0.06 -7.14 7.50
CA LEU A 179 0.82 -8.15 6.91
C LEU A 179 0.36 -8.52 5.51
N MET A 180 -0.96 -8.73 5.34
CA MET A 180 -1.55 -9.11 4.07
C MET A 180 -3.01 -8.65 3.93
N GLN A 181 -3.44 -8.49 2.67
CA GLN A 181 -4.84 -8.30 2.32
C GLN A 181 -5.21 -9.06 1.05
N GLY A 182 -6.49 -9.39 0.88
CA GLY A 182 -6.95 -10.08 -0.32
C GLY A 182 -8.45 -10.37 -0.34
N SER A 183 -8.99 -10.62 -1.53
CA SER A 183 -10.39 -11.02 -1.73
C SER A 183 -10.54 -12.55 -1.80
N PHE A 184 -11.52 -13.08 -1.08
CA PHE A 184 -11.76 -14.52 -0.93
C PHE A 184 -13.24 -14.87 -1.02
N ASN A 185 -13.51 -16.10 -1.49
CA ASN A 185 -14.76 -16.78 -1.18
C ASN A 185 -14.67 -17.36 0.23
N VAL A 186 -15.64 -17.05 1.08
CA VAL A 186 -15.70 -17.48 2.48
C VAL A 186 -16.99 -18.22 2.76
N TRP A 187 -16.87 -19.45 3.26
CA TRP A 187 -17.98 -20.20 3.85
C TRP A 187 -17.84 -20.21 5.36
N THR A 188 -18.96 -20.44 6.05
CA THR A 188 -19.00 -20.52 7.51
C THR A 188 -19.51 -21.89 7.96
N ASP A 189 -18.80 -22.51 8.89
CA ASP A 189 -19.18 -23.78 9.52
C ASP A 189 -19.14 -23.67 11.05
N HIS A 190 -19.87 -22.69 11.59
CA HIS A 190 -19.94 -22.44 13.03
C HIS A 190 -20.69 -23.56 13.77
N LYS A 191 -20.30 -23.84 15.02
CA LYS A 191 -21.08 -24.74 15.90
C LYS A 191 -22.49 -24.18 16.09
N LYS A 192 -23.50 -25.07 16.06
CA LYS A 192 -24.91 -24.70 16.22
C LYS A 192 -25.12 -23.97 17.56
N GLY A 193 -25.64 -22.73 17.49
CA GLY A 193 -25.98 -21.92 18.67
C GLY A 193 -25.31 -20.54 18.74
N HIS A 194 -24.19 -20.32 18.06
CA HIS A 194 -23.37 -19.11 18.23
C HIS A 194 -23.58 -18.01 17.17
N SER A 195 -24.42 -18.22 16.14
CA SER A 195 -24.54 -17.26 15.04
C SER A 195 -25.95 -17.16 14.46
N LYS A 196 -26.49 -15.93 14.44
CA LYS A 196 -27.69 -15.54 13.66
C LYS A 196 -27.41 -15.39 12.16
N VAL A 197 -26.18 -15.70 11.69
CA VAL A 197 -25.88 -15.71 10.26
C VAL A 197 -26.67 -16.87 9.65
N LYS A 198 -27.75 -16.51 8.95
CA LYS A 198 -28.65 -17.42 8.22
C LYS A 198 -27.85 -18.51 7.52
N ASP A 199 -28.36 -19.75 7.55
CA ASP A 199 -27.82 -20.97 6.90
C ASP A 199 -27.35 -20.81 5.43
N LEU A 200 -27.59 -19.67 4.78
CA LEU A 200 -27.17 -19.37 3.40
C LEU A 200 -25.65 -19.43 3.17
N ALA A 201 -24.82 -18.97 4.12
CA ALA A 201 -23.36 -18.98 3.96
C ALA A 201 -22.74 -20.39 4.08
N ARG A 202 -23.53 -21.38 4.56
CA ARG A 202 -23.14 -22.79 4.58
C ARG A 202 -23.12 -23.40 3.17
N PHE A 203 -24.00 -22.92 2.27
CA PHE A 203 -24.14 -23.48 0.92
C PHE A 203 -23.64 -22.56 -0.19
N LYS A 204 -23.69 -21.23 0.00
CA LYS A 204 -23.17 -20.24 -0.96
C LYS A 204 -22.06 -19.42 -0.32
N PRO A 205 -20.86 -19.33 -0.92
CA PRO A 205 -19.80 -18.50 -0.37
C PRO A 205 -20.20 -17.04 -0.34
N MET A 206 -19.73 -16.34 0.68
CA MET A 206 -19.74 -14.89 0.72
C MET A 206 -18.42 -14.36 0.19
N GLN A 207 -18.46 -13.27 -0.58
CA GLN A 207 -17.27 -12.51 -0.92
C GLN A 207 -16.84 -11.66 0.28
N ARG A 208 -15.58 -11.83 0.69
CA ARG A 208 -14.95 -11.02 1.74
C ARG A 208 -13.56 -10.60 1.32
N HIS A 209 -13.22 -9.37 1.67
CA HIS A 209 -11.85 -8.88 1.64
C HIS A 209 -11.30 -9.01 3.05
N LEU A 210 -10.23 -9.76 3.21
CA LEU A 210 -9.58 -9.98 4.50
C LEU A 210 -8.37 -9.06 4.64
N PHE A 211 -8.13 -8.59 5.87
CA PHE A 211 -6.91 -7.88 6.26
C PHE A 211 -6.30 -8.61 7.45
N LEU A 212 -5.11 -9.17 7.27
CA LEU A 212 -4.34 -9.84 8.30
C LEU A 212 -3.39 -8.84 8.95
N HIS A 213 -3.66 -8.49 10.19
CA HIS A 213 -2.78 -7.72 11.06
C HIS A 213 -2.10 -8.64 12.08
N GLU A 214 -1.06 -8.14 12.74
CA GLU A 214 -0.37 -8.84 13.83
C GLU A 214 -1.32 -9.25 14.97
N LYS A 215 -2.35 -8.44 15.27
CA LYS A 215 -3.26 -8.70 16.40
C LYS A 215 -4.67 -9.12 15.99
N ALA A 216 -5.04 -9.00 14.71
CA ALA A 216 -6.37 -9.40 14.27
C ALA A 216 -6.47 -9.77 12.78
N VAL A 217 -7.48 -10.58 12.44
CA VAL A 217 -7.96 -10.74 11.07
C VAL A 217 -9.26 -9.97 10.90
N LEU A 218 -9.28 -8.96 10.04
CA LEU A 218 -10.49 -8.21 9.70
C LEU A 218 -11.19 -8.84 8.50
N PHE A 219 -12.51 -8.91 8.58
CA PHE A 219 -13.41 -9.32 7.50
C PHE A 219 -14.19 -8.10 7.02
N CYS A 220 -13.96 -7.73 5.77
CA CYS A 220 -14.66 -6.62 5.13
C CYS A 220 -15.46 -7.10 3.92
N LYS A 221 -16.53 -6.38 3.57
CA LYS A 221 -17.26 -6.55 2.31
C LYS A 221 -16.84 -5.42 1.38
N LYS A 222 -16.25 -5.77 0.23
CA LYS A 222 -15.99 -4.82 -0.86
C LYS A 222 -17.31 -4.18 -1.30
N ARG A 223 -17.37 -2.85 -1.33
CA ARG A 223 -18.46 -2.10 -1.94
C ARG A 223 -18.10 -1.83 -3.40
N GLU A 224 -19.09 -2.00 -4.26
CA GLU A 224 -19.06 -1.41 -5.59
C GLU A 224 -19.73 -0.05 -5.43
N GLU A 225 -18.95 1.02 -5.55
CA GLU A 225 -19.49 2.38 -5.49
C GLU A 225 -20.04 2.74 -6.87
N ASN A 226 -21.38 2.88 -6.95
CA ASN A 226 -22.11 3.38 -8.11
C ASN A 226 -22.40 4.89 -7.99
N GLY A 227 -21.50 5.66 -7.35
CA GLY A 227 -21.69 7.08 -7.08
C GLY A 227 -21.39 7.96 -8.29
N GLU A 228 -22.03 9.14 -8.37
CA GLU A 228 -21.67 10.20 -9.31
C GLU A 228 -20.33 10.83 -8.88
N GLY A 229 -19.25 10.33 -9.46
CA GLY A 229 -17.89 10.75 -9.19
C GLY A 229 -16.90 9.65 -9.60
N TYR A 230 -15.78 10.03 -10.21
CA TYR A 230 -14.78 9.08 -10.71
C TYR A 230 -13.87 8.50 -9.60
N GLU A 231 -14.37 8.32 -8.37
CA GLU A 231 -13.64 7.56 -7.36
C GLU A 231 -13.76 6.06 -7.69
N LYS A 232 -12.90 5.62 -8.63
CA LYS A 232 -12.78 4.22 -9.06
C LYS A 232 -12.12 3.31 -8.00
N ALA A 233 -11.76 3.86 -6.83
CA ALA A 233 -11.08 3.10 -5.79
C ALA A 233 -12.11 2.28 -4.99
N PRO A 234 -11.87 0.98 -4.78
CA PRO A 234 -12.81 0.16 -4.03
C PRO A 234 -12.81 0.55 -2.54
N SER A 235 -13.99 0.67 -1.94
CA SER A 235 -14.13 0.81 -0.48
C SER A 235 -14.52 -0.51 0.19
N TYR A 236 -14.13 -0.69 1.44
CA TYR A 236 -14.28 -1.94 2.19
C TYR A 236 -15.09 -1.71 3.45
N SER A 237 -16.33 -2.18 3.51
CA SER A 237 -17.10 -2.10 4.75
C SER A 237 -16.70 -3.18 5.73
N TYR A 238 -16.24 -2.77 6.90
CA TYR A 238 -16.02 -3.65 8.04
C TYR A 238 -17.27 -4.50 8.34
N LYS A 239 -17.05 -5.76 8.71
CA LYS A 239 -18.11 -6.71 9.12
C LYS A 239 -17.80 -7.40 10.42
N HIS A 240 -16.56 -7.84 10.60
CA HIS A 240 -16.17 -8.67 11.73
C HIS A 240 -14.65 -8.67 11.89
N SER A 241 -14.16 -9.00 13.08
CA SER A 241 -12.74 -9.19 13.35
C SER A 241 -12.52 -10.38 14.27
N LEU A 242 -11.40 -11.09 14.06
CA LEU A 242 -10.95 -12.17 14.92
C LEU A 242 -9.66 -11.73 15.61
N ASN A 243 -9.61 -11.78 16.94
CA ASN A 243 -8.37 -11.50 17.67
C ASN A 243 -7.38 -12.66 17.49
N MET A 244 -6.14 -12.36 17.09
CA MET A 244 -5.13 -13.38 16.81
C MET A 244 -4.85 -14.30 18.01
N ALA A 245 -5.07 -13.83 19.26
CA ALA A 245 -4.88 -14.62 20.48
C ALA A 245 -5.76 -15.88 20.57
N ALA A 246 -6.88 -15.93 19.84
CA ALA A 246 -7.78 -17.08 19.82
C ALA A 246 -8.03 -17.64 18.41
N VAL A 247 -7.23 -17.19 17.43
CA VAL A 247 -7.24 -17.72 16.06
C VAL A 247 -6.43 -19.01 16.00
N GLY A 248 -6.93 -19.97 15.23
CA GLY A 248 -6.15 -21.09 14.74
C GLY A 248 -6.41 -21.35 13.26
N ILE A 249 -5.59 -22.22 12.67
CA ILE A 249 -5.60 -22.48 11.22
C ILE A 249 -5.67 -23.97 10.91
N THR A 250 -6.38 -24.32 9.83
CA THR A 250 -6.30 -25.64 9.17
C THR A 250 -5.79 -25.44 7.75
N GLU A 251 -4.62 -25.95 7.42
CA GLU A 251 -4.03 -25.74 6.08
C GLU A 251 -4.80 -26.49 4.98
N ASN A 252 -5.24 -27.71 5.24
CA ASN A 252 -5.76 -28.60 4.19
C ASN A 252 -7.26 -28.85 4.36
N VAL A 253 -8.03 -28.47 3.34
CA VAL A 253 -9.46 -28.75 3.24
C VAL A 253 -9.67 -29.75 2.11
N LYS A 254 -10.40 -30.84 2.40
CA LYS A 254 -10.64 -31.91 1.44
C LYS A 254 -11.38 -31.37 0.19
N GLY A 255 -10.89 -31.74 -0.99
CA GLY A 255 -11.54 -31.44 -2.27
C GLY A 255 -11.15 -30.12 -2.93
N ASP A 256 -10.31 -29.27 -2.32
CA ASP A 256 -9.79 -28.06 -2.97
C ASP A 256 -8.44 -27.65 -2.39
N ALA A 257 -7.37 -27.75 -3.20
CA ALA A 257 -6.02 -27.39 -2.78
C ALA A 257 -5.85 -25.89 -2.45
N LYS A 258 -6.79 -25.03 -2.89
CA LYS A 258 -6.80 -23.58 -2.65
C LYS A 258 -7.57 -23.19 -1.39
N LYS A 259 -8.17 -24.16 -0.70
CA LYS A 259 -8.91 -23.90 0.54
C LYS A 259 -8.04 -24.14 1.78
N PHE A 260 -8.27 -23.31 2.78
CA PHE A 260 -7.77 -23.40 4.15
C PHE A 260 -8.86 -22.89 5.11
N GLU A 261 -8.70 -23.13 6.40
CA GLU A 261 -9.65 -22.65 7.42
C GLU A 261 -8.96 -21.69 8.37
N ILE A 262 -9.64 -20.60 8.69
CA ILE A 262 -9.35 -19.79 9.88
C ILE A 262 -10.47 -20.10 10.87
N TRP A 263 -10.12 -20.60 12.04
CA TRP A 263 -11.09 -20.91 13.09
C TRP A 263 -10.79 -20.10 14.35
N TYR A 264 -11.81 -19.88 15.17
CA TYR A 264 -11.74 -19.04 16.36
C TYR A 264 -12.39 -19.74 17.56
N ASN A 265 -11.87 -19.49 18.77
CA ASN A 265 -12.31 -20.08 20.03
C ASN A 265 -12.49 -21.61 19.95
N ALA A 266 -11.40 -22.35 19.73
CA ALA A 266 -11.43 -23.82 19.62
C ALA A 266 -12.50 -24.35 18.65
N ARG A 267 -12.59 -23.71 17.47
CA ARG A 267 -13.52 -24.04 16.38
C ARG A 267 -15.00 -23.83 16.72
N GLU A 268 -15.33 -22.95 17.66
CA GLU A 268 -16.71 -22.44 17.79
C GLU A 268 -17.13 -21.70 16.52
N GLU A 269 -16.20 -20.94 15.95
CA GLU A 269 -16.35 -20.34 14.63
C GLU A 269 -15.32 -20.89 13.65
N VAL A 270 -15.77 -21.21 12.44
CA VAL A 270 -14.90 -21.74 11.37
C VAL A 270 -15.23 -21.03 10.08
N TYR A 271 -14.20 -20.40 9.50
CA TYR A 271 -14.25 -19.71 8.23
C TYR A 271 -13.43 -20.50 7.22
N ILE A 272 -14.09 -21.10 6.23
CA ILE A 272 -13.42 -21.82 5.14
C ILE A 272 -13.12 -20.80 4.04
N ILE A 273 -11.85 -20.53 3.83
CA ILE A 273 -11.34 -19.52 2.92
C ILE A 273 -10.85 -20.20 1.64
N GLN A 274 -11.36 -19.78 0.48
CA GLN A 274 -10.83 -20.22 -0.82
C GLN A 274 -10.04 -19.08 -1.46
N ALA A 275 -8.74 -19.29 -1.60
CA ALA A 275 -7.83 -18.39 -2.30
C ALA A 275 -8.02 -18.44 -3.81
N PRO A 276 -7.64 -17.37 -4.55
CA PRO A 276 -7.66 -17.37 -6.01
C PRO A 276 -6.72 -18.43 -6.59
N THR A 277 -5.54 -18.63 -5.98
CA THR A 277 -4.53 -19.63 -6.39
C THR A 277 -3.93 -20.38 -5.18
N PRO A 278 -3.31 -21.55 -5.38
CA PRO A 278 -2.61 -22.28 -4.32
C PRO A 278 -1.46 -21.49 -3.68
N GLU A 279 -0.76 -20.66 -4.45
CA GLU A 279 0.37 -19.86 -3.99
C GLU A 279 -0.11 -18.75 -3.04
N VAL A 280 -1.25 -18.13 -3.34
CA VAL A 280 -1.88 -17.16 -2.44
C VAL A 280 -2.29 -17.85 -1.14
N LYS A 281 -2.91 -19.05 -1.20
CA LYS A 281 -3.19 -19.84 0.00
C LYS A 281 -1.92 -20.08 0.81
N ALA A 282 -0.85 -20.60 0.19
CA ALA A 282 0.38 -20.94 0.88
C ALA A 282 0.99 -19.72 1.59
N THR A 283 0.97 -18.56 0.92
CA THR A 283 1.42 -17.29 1.52
C THR A 283 0.56 -16.91 2.74
N TRP A 284 -0.77 -17.04 2.67
CA TRP A 284 -1.69 -16.81 3.79
C TRP A 284 -1.47 -17.75 4.96
N VAL A 285 -1.31 -19.03 4.68
CA VAL A 285 -1.03 -20.02 5.71
C VAL A 285 0.30 -19.73 6.41
N ASN A 286 1.34 -19.40 5.65
CA ASN A 286 2.67 -19.11 6.19
C ASN A 286 2.69 -17.84 7.04
N GLU A 287 2.06 -16.75 6.58
CA GLU A 287 2.01 -15.50 7.36
C GLU A 287 1.16 -15.65 8.63
N ILE A 288 0.00 -16.33 8.58
CA ILE A 288 -0.78 -16.60 9.78
C ILE A 288 0.03 -17.43 10.77
N ARG A 289 0.78 -18.45 10.30
CA ARG A 289 1.65 -19.26 11.17
C ARG A 289 2.71 -18.42 11.86
N LYS A 290 3.39 -17.51 11.14
CA LYS A 290 4.39 -16.62 11.72
C LYS A 290 3.85 -15.77 12.86
N VAL A 291 2.58 -15.36 12.79
CA VAL A 291 1.91 -14.56 13.84
C VAL A 291 1.49 -15.43 15.03
N LEU A 292 1.21 -16.71 14.82
CA LEU A 292 0.78 -17.64 15.87
C LEU A 292 1.94 -18.28 16.65
N THR A 293 3.16 -18.23 16.12
CA THR A 293 4.42 -18.61 16.79
C THR A 293 5.03 -17.44 17.53
#